data_AF-A0A1I6XMG9-F1
#
_entry.id   AF-A0A1I6XMG9-F1
#
_cell.length_a   1.000
_cell.length_b   1.000
_cell.length_c   1.000
_cell.angle_alpha   90.00
_cell.angle_beta   90.00
_cell.angle_gamma   90.00
#
_symmetry.space_group_name_H-M   'P 1'
#
loop_
_entity.id
_entity.type
_entity.pdbx_description
1 polymer ?
#
loop_
_entity_poly.entity_id
_entity_poly.type
_entity_poly.pdbx_seq_one_letter_code
_entity_poly.pdbx_strand_id
1 'polypeptide(L)'
;MKLLILLITTALLVNKSGSSIIREYVLLDRSTYEYQGETHASITPRMKSEGDLSPFNMRFDYLLIKKGHFYKAPHFENTKKVLALYPDTAAMDQAFMNLLTEDTLLNHYFQTTYAGIFNNAEIKKSTFKEAEVMEVAARFFYCHDVNPDTSIQWHICLGINEVEKGDWHEDRTLAEAFAIEALFDDLLENNSPVMNDFDQNINKAQSKFEADLIDSDLYISKVQNQIYRDMEKSKALKKGLRKYYKKHINDLAFTVEGW
;
A
#
# COMPACT_ATOMS: atom_id res chain seq x y z
N MET A 1 53.96 -33.34 32.12
CA MET A 1 52.52 -33.27 32.38
C MET A 1 51.99 -32.07 31.61
N LYS A 2 51.33 -32.28 30.45
CA LYS A 2 50.89 -31.21 29.54
C LYS A 2 49.61 -30.58 30.10
N LEU A 3 49.65 -29.27 30.35
CA LEU A 3 48.48 -28.48 30.74
C LEU A 3 47.69 -28.12 29.48
N LEU A 4 46.49 -28.69 29.35
CA LEU A 4 45.56 -28.45 28.26
C LEU A 4 44.82 -27.13 28.54
N ILE A 5 45.11 -26.07 27.78
CA ILE A 5 44.35 -24.82 27.83
C ILE A 5 43.07 -25.04 27.02
N LEU A 6 41.94 -25.21 27.73
CA LEU A 6 40.62 -25.29 27.15
C LEU A 6 40.16 -23.86 26.79
N LEU A 7 40.32 -23.49 25.52
CA LEU A 7 39.73 -22.27 24.95
C LEU A 7 38.23 -22.50 24.78
N ILE A 8 37.45 -22.04 25.75
CA ILE A 8 35.99 -21.90 25.61
C ILE A 8 35.74 -20.66 24.75
N THR A 9 35.57 -20.86 23.45
CA THR A 9 34.99 -19.85 22.57
C THR A 9 33.50 -19.76 22.88
N THR A 10 33.11 -18.89 23.81
CA THR A 10 31.74 -18.41 23.90
C THR A 10 31.47 -17.59 22.64
N ALA A 11 30.88 -18.24 21.63
CA ALA A 11 30.21 -17.53 20.56
C ALA A 11 29.12 -16.68 21.21
N LEU A 12 29.39 -15.37 21.34
CA LEU A 12 28.38 -14.38 21.59
C LEU A 12 27.40 -14.45 20.42
N LEU A 13 26.33 -15.22 20.60
CA LEU A 13 25.08 -15.02 19.90
C LEU A 13 24.64 -13.59 20.26
N VAL A 14 25.10 -12.63 19.48
CA VAL A 14 24.50 -11.30 19.42
C VAL A 14 23.11 -11.53 18.88
N ASN A 15 22.18 -11.78 19.79
CA ASN A 15 20.77 -11.66 19.53
C ASN A 15 20.53 -10.16 19.33
N LYS A 16 20.86 -9.65 18.12
CA LYS A 16 20.35 -8.37 17.63
C LYS A 16 18.85 -8.58 17.42
N SER A 17 18.08 -8.66 18.51
CA SER A 17 16.68 -8.29 18.45
C SER A 17 16.66 -6.77 18.32
N GLY A 18 17.12 -6.26 17.17
CA GLY A 18 16.75 -4.92 16.76
C GLY A 18 15.23 -4.89 16.81
N SER A 19 14.65 -3.95 17.55
CA SER A 19 13.20 -3.77 17.55
C SER A 19 12.74 -3.71 16.10
N SER A 20 11.76 -4.54 15.73
CA SER A 20 11.17 -4.42 14.40
C SER A 20 10.50 -3.05 14.31
N ILE A 21 10.79 -2.29 13.25
CA ILE A 21 10.17 -0.99 12.98
C ILE A 21 8.64 -1.12 13.00
N ILE A 22 8.09 -2.22 12.51
CA ILE A 22 6.66 -2.50 12.60
C ILE A 22 6.19 -2.47 14.06
N ARG A 23 6.86 -3.15 14.99
CA ARG A 23 6.48 -3.12 16.42
C ARG A 23 6.57 -1.73 17.04
N GLU A 24 7.51 -0.93 16.56
CA GLU A 24 7.75 0.41 17.07
C GLU A 24 6.69 1.41 16.58
N TYR A 25 6.23 1.29 15.33
CA TYR A 25 5.39 2.31 14.69
C TYR A 25 3.97 1.87 14.32
N VAL A 26 3.62 0.58 14.47
CA VAL A 26 2.30 0.05 14.13
C VAL A 26 1.48 -0.21 15.40
N LEU A 27 0.20 0.15 15.33
CA LEU A 27 -0.83 -0.21 16.31
C LEU A 27 -1.83 -1.16 15.67
N LEU A 28 -2.55 -1.90 16.52
CA LEU A 28 -3.60 -2.80 16.11
C LEU A 28 -4.94 -2.24 16.57
N ASP A 29 -5.75 -1.80 15.62
CA ASP A 29 -7.14 -1.44 15.87
C ASP A 29 -7.99 -2.69 15.90
N ARG A 30 -8.89 -2.76 16.87
CA ARG A 30 -9.80 -3.90 17.06
C ARG A 30 -11.23 -3.41 16.98
N SER A 31 -12.07 -4.21 16.34
CA SER A 31 -13.51 -4.02 16.43
C SER A 31 -14.20 -5.38 16.51
N THR A 32 -15.43 -5.39 16.98
CA THR A 32 -16.28 -6.58 17.01
C THR A 32 -17.51 -6.34 16.15
N TYR A 33 -18.03 -7.41 15.54
CA TYR A 33 -19.24 -7.35 14.74
C TYR A 33 -20.08 -8.61 14.97
N GLU A 34 -21.38 -8.49 14.77
CA GLU A 34 -22.32 -9.62 14.87
C GLU A 34 -22.54 -10.22 13.48
N TYR A 35 -22.38 -11.53 13.37
CA TYR A 35 -22.70 -12.27 12.15
C TYR A 35 -23.34 -13.62 12.51
N GLN A 36 -24.54 -13.86 11.99
CA GLN A 36 -25.35 -15.06 12.28
C GLN A 36 -25.62 -15.29 13.77
N GLY A 37 -25.68 -14.21 14.58
CA GLY A 37 -25.94 -14.28 16.02
C GLY A 37 -24.71 -14.62 16.87
N GLU A 38 -23.52 -14.62 16.27
CA GLU A 38 -22.25 -14.77 16.95
C GLU A 38 -21.45 -13.45 16.88
N THR A 39 -20.77 -13.11 17.98
CA THR A 39 -19.81 -12.00 18.02
C THR A 39 -18.48 -12.46 17.42
N HIS A 40 -18.03 -11.76 16.38
CA HIS A 40 -16.73 -11.95 15.75
C HIS A 40 -15.82 -10.76 16.05
N ALA A 41 -14.50 -11.00 16.07
CA ALA A 41 -13.49 -9.96 16.17
C ALA A 41 -12.88 -9.66 14.81
N SER A 42 -12.47 -8.42 14.61
CA SER A 42 -11.58 -8.01 13.53
C SER A 42 -10.38 -7.26 14.12
N ILE A 43 -9.27 -7.33 13.41
CA ILE A 43 -8.04 -6.63 13.75
C ILE A 43 -7.45 -6.01 12.48
N THR A 44 -7.01 -4.76 12.58
CA THR A 44 -6.46 -3.99 11.46
C THR A 44 -5.19 -3.28 11.91
N PRO A 45 -4.04 -3.51 11.25
CA PRO A 45 -2.83 -2.76 11.53
C PRO A 45 -2.93 -1.36 10.94
N ARG A 46 -2.40 -0.38 11.66
CA ARG A 46 -2.28 1.01 11.20
C ARG A 46 -1.02 1.66 11.76
N MET A 47 -0.54 2.69 11.10
CA MET A 47 0.51 3.53 11.66
C MET A 47 0.03 4.32 12.89
N LYS A 48 0.95 4.56 13.82
CA LYS A 48 0.77 5.54 14.90
C LYS A 48 0.55 6.93 14.28
N SER A 49 -0.38 7.70 14.82
CA SER A 49 -0.68 9.05 14.34
C SER A 49 0.35 10.10 14.76
N GLU A 50 1.25 9.75 15.69
CA GLU A 50 2.27 10.64 16.26
C GLU A 50 3.67 10.06 16.05
N GLY A 51 4.67 10.95 16.06
CA GLY A 51 6.08 10.60 15.91
C GLY A 51 6.63 10.89 14.52
N ASP A 52 7.89 10.51 14.30
CA ASP A 52 8.67 10.97 13.15
C ASP A 52 8.21 10.38 11.80
N LEU A 53 7.43 9.28 11.83
CA LEU A 53 6.83 8.69 10.63
C LEU A 53 5.45 9.25 10.30
N SER A 54 4.83 10.06 11.16
CA SER A 54 3.46 10.56 10.93
C SER A 54 3.27 11.30 9.60
N PRO A 55 4.25 12.08 9.09
CA PRO A 55 4.11 12.73 7.77
C PRO A 55 4.03 11.75 6.61
N PHE A 56 4.40 10.49 6.82
CA PHE A 56 4.50 9.45 5.81
C PHE A 56 3.51 8.29 6.03
N ASN A 57 2.52 8.47 6.91
CA ASN A 57 1.62 7.39 7.33
C ASN A 57 0.93 6.72 6.14
N MET A 58 0.47 7.47 5.15
CA MET A 58 -0.19 6.92 3.97
C MET A 58 0.70 5.94 3.20
N ARG A 59 1.99 6.23 3.06
CA ARG A 59 2.95 5.35 2.40
C ARG A 59 3.10 4.02 3.15
N PHE A 60 3.18 4.06 4.48
CA PHE A 60 3.32 2.84 5.30
C PHE A 60 2.00 2.08 5.47
N ASP A 61 0.87 2.76 5.62
CA ASP A 61 -0.46 2.15 5.66
C ASP A 61 -0.73 1.39 4.35
N TYR A 62 -0.32 1.95 3.21
CA TYR A 62 -0.36 1.23 1.94
C TYR A 62 0.43 -0.08 2.00
N LEU A 63 1.66 -0.07 2.52
CA LEU A 63 2.47 -1.28 2.65
C LEU A 63 1.81 -2.32 3.57
N LEU A 64 1.26 -1.88 4.71
CA LEU A 64 0.55 -2.75 5.66
C LEU A 64 -0.65 -3.44 4.99
N ILE A 65 -1.46 -2.68 4.25
CA ILE A 65 -2.67 -3.18 3.59
C ILE A 65 -2.30 -4.08 2.40
N LYS A 66 -1.38 -3.62 1.56
CA LYS A 66 -1.05 -4.28 0.28
C LYS A 66 -0.19 -5.52 0.46
N LYS A 67 0.88 -5.42 1.25
CA LYS A 67 1.89 -6.49 1.42
C LYS A 67 1.69 -7.34 2.65
N GLY A 68 0.87 -6.90 3.60
CA GLY A 68 0.49 -7.75 4.72
C GLY A 68 -0.19 -9.06 4.31
N HIS A 69 -0.80 -9.13 3.11
CA HIS A 69 -1.49 -10.30 2.56
C HIS A 69 -2.56 -10.93 3.47
N PHE A 70 -2.87 -10.34 4.64
CA PHE A 70 -3.71 -10.93 5.70
C PHE A 70 -5.13 -11.27 5.26
N TYR A 71 -5.62 -10.56 4.25
CA TYR A 71 -6.96 -10.71 3.68
C TYR A 71 -6.96 -11.54 2.38
N LYS A 72 -5.82 -12.14 2.01
CA LYS A 72 -5.67 -12.96 0.79
C LYS A 72 -5.32 -14.39 1.15
N ALA A 73 -5.84 -15.34 0.36
CA ALA A 73 -5.43 -16.73 0.47
C ALA A 73 -3.93 -16.87 0.10
N PRO A 74 -3.16 -17.74 0.78
CA PRO A 74 -3.55 -18.60 1.90
C PRO A 74 -3.43 -17.95 3.29
N HIS A 75 -2.85 -16.74 3.38
CA HIS A 75 -2.58 -16.05 4.65
C HIS A 75 -3.82 -15.77 5.49
N PHE A 76 -5.00 -15.68 4.85
CA PHE A 76 -6.29 -15.57 5.51
C PHE A 76 -6.54 -16.66 6.57
N GLU A 77 -6.03 -17.89 6.37
CA GLU A 77 -6.17 -18.97 7.37
C GLU A 77 -5.35 -18.70 8.63
N ASN A 78 -4.19 -18.05 8.51
CA ASN A 78 -3.41 -17.64 9.68
C ASN A 78 -4.11 -16.48 10.41
N THR A 79 -4.68 -15.53 9.67
CA THR A 79 -5.50 -14.47 10.24
C THR A 79 -6.70 -15.04 11.01
N LYS A 80 -7.42 -16.03 10.47
CA LYS A 80 -8.52 -16.70 11.18
C LYS A 80 -8.08 -17.32 12.51
N LYS A 81 -6.93 -18.00 12.54
CA LYS A 81 -6.39 -18.58 13.79
C LYS A 81 -6.10 -17.51 14.83
N VAL A 82 -5.63 -16.34 14.41
CA VAL A 82 -5.42 -15.20 15.30
C VAL A 82 -6.74 -14.65 15.82
N LEU A 83 -7.74 -14.44 14.94
CA LEU A 83 -9.05 -13.93 15.33
C LEU A 83 -9.81 -14.89 16.27
N ALA A 84 -9.58 -16.20 16.14
CA ALA A 84 -10.14 -17.23 17.02
C ALA A 84 -9.60 -17.17 18.47
N LEU A 85 -8.59 -16.34 18.75
CA LEU A 85 -8.10 -16.10 20.11
C LEU A 85 -9.01 -15.17 20.91
N TYR A 86 -9.96 -14.47 20.27
CA TYR A 86 -10.94 -13.64 20.96
C TYR A 86 -11.76 -14.48 21.96
N PRO A 87 -12.02 -14.01 23.21
CA PRO A 87 -11.82 -12.65 23.70
C PRO A 87 -10.45 -12.32 24.32
N ASP A 88 -9.45 -13.21 24.22
CA ASP A 88 -8.08 -12.92 24.69
C ASP A 88 -7.37 -11.95 23.73
N THR A 89 -7.67 -10.66 23.91
CA THR A 89 -7.15 -9.59 23.06
C THR A 89 -5.64 -9.40 23.16
N ALA A 90 -5.01 -9.78 24.28
CA ALA A 90 -3.56 -9.70 24.43
C ALA A 90 -2.86 -10.79 23.62
N ALA A 91 -3.36 -12.02 23.68
CA ALA A 91 -2.87 -13.11 22.84
C ALA A 91 -3.11 -12.83 21.35
N MET A 92 -4.28 -12.28 21.01
CA MET A 92 -4.61 -11.87 19.64
C MET A 92 -3.65 -10.80 19.10
N ASP A 93 -3.41 -9.72 19.85
CA ASP A 93 -2.49 -8.64 19.46
C ASP A 93 -1.06 -9.18 19.26
N GLN A 94 -0.59 -10.00 20.20
CA GLN A 94 0.76 -10.58 20.12
C GLN A 94 0.89 -11.49 18.89
N ALA A 95 -0.10 -12.35 18.63
CA ALA A 95 -0.08 -13.26 17.50
C ALA A 95 -0.16 -12.50 16.16
N PHE A 96 -1.00 -11.47 16.06
CA PHE A 96 -1.09 -10.65 14.85
C PHE A 96 0.19 -9.84 14.60
N MET A 97 0.76 -9.25 15.66
CA MET A 97 2.03 -8.53 15.56
C MET A 97 3.17 -9.47 15.15
N ASN A 98 3.19 -10.72 15.61
CA ASN A 98 4.13 -11.72 15.13
C ASN A 98 3.97 -11.94 13.62
N LEU A 99 2.74 -12.15 13.11
CA LEU A 99 2.49 -12.30 11.68
C LEU A 99 3.05 -11.12 10.86
N LEU A 100 2.82 -9.88 11.30
CA LEU A 100 3.37 -8.69 10.63
C LEU A 100 4.91 -8.71 10.62
N THR A 101 5.51 -9.05 11.77
CA THR A 101 6.97 -8.94 11.96
C THR A 101 7.74 -10.13 11.41
N GLU A 102 7.08 -11.25 11.13
CA GLU A 102 7.66 -12.44 10.51
C GLU A 102 7.53 -12.42 8.98
N ASP A 103 6.66 -11.57 8.43
CA ASP A 103 6.55 -11.38 6.98
C ASP A 103 7.81 -10.69 6.43
N THR A 104 8.66 -11.48 5.77
CA THR A 104 9.94 -10.99 5.24
C THR A 104 9.78 -9.94 4.16
N LEU A 105 8.72 -10.01 3.34
CA LEU A 105 8.51 -9.09 2.22
C LEU A 105 7.98 -7.75 2.74
N LEU A 106 7.00 -7.77 3.65
CA LEU A 106 6.52 -6.58 4.32
C LEU A 106 7.65 -5.88 5.08
N ASN A 107 8.44 -6.62 5.88
CA ASN A 107 9.58 -6.06 6.59
C ASN A 107 10.61 -5.44 5.63
N HIS A 108 10.90 -6.10 4.50
CA HIS A 108 11.82 -5.55 3.50
C HIS A 108 11.35 -4.18 3.01
N TYR A 109 10.08 -4.03 2.64
CA TYR A 109 9.54 -2.75 2.17
C TYR A 109 9.43 -1.70 3.27
N PHE A 110 9.05 -2.08 4.48
CA PHE A 110 9.01 -1.18 5.64
C PHE A 110 10.41 -0.62 5.94
N GLN A 111 11.40 -1.50 6.04
CA GLN A 111 12.80 -1.14 6.30
C GLN A 111 13.38 -0.28 5.19
N THR A 112 13.12 -0.64 3.93
CA THR A 112 13.60 0.13 2.78
C THR A 112 13.00 1.53 2.76
N THR A 113 11.69 1.64 3.02
CA THR A 113 10.99 2.94 3.09
C THR A 113 11.49 3.78 4.26
N TYR A 114 11.65 3.19 5.43
CA TYR A 114 12.20 3.85 6.61
C TYR A 114 13.63 4.34 6.39
N ALA A 115 14.49 3.51 5.81
CA ALA A 115 15.86 3.89 5.48
C ALA A 115 15.91 5.02 4.44
N GLY A 116 14.93 5.09 3.53
CA GLY A 116 14.75 6.23 2.63
C GLY A 116 14.54 7.54 3.37
N ILE A 117 13.80 7.53 4.49
CA ILE A 117 13.49 8.72 5.29
C ILE A 117 14.66 9.12 6.19
N PHE A 118 15.27 8.17 6.91
CA PHE A 118 16.26 8.48 7.96
C PHE A 118 17.72 8.23 7.58
N ASN A 119 17.99 7.33 6.62
CA ASN A 119 19.34 6.87 6.28
C ASN A 119 19.73 7.18 4.82
N ASN A 120 19.01 8.12 4.18
CA ASN A 120 18.99 8.45 2.74
C ASN A 120 20.33 8.33 1.97
N ALA A 121 21.47 8.63 2.59
CA ALA A 121 22.80 8.57 1.95
C ALA A 121 23.39 7.15 1.77
N GLU A 122 22.92 6.16 2.53
CA GLU A 122 23.54 4.83 2.61
C GLU A 122 22.80 3.75 1.79
N ILE A 123 21.64 4.08 1.23
CA ILE A 123 20.83 3.12 0.50
C ILE A 123 21.09 3.16 -1.01
N LYS A 124 21.26 1.97 -1.61
CA LYS A 124 21.19 1.84 -3.06
C LYS A 124 19.74 2.02 -3.49
N LYS A 125 19.44 3.17 -4.09
CA LYS A 125 18.10 3.47 -4.61
C LYS A 125 17.81 2.65 -5.87
N SER A 126 16.61 2.10 -5.98
CA SER A 126 16.10 1.63 -7.27
C SER A 126 15.79 2.82 -8.18
N THR A 127 15.65 2.57 -9.47
CA THR A 127 15.27 3.58 -10.46
C THR A 127 14.07 3.07 -11.22
N PHE A 128 12.99 3.84 -11.21
CA PHE A 128 11.82 3.63 -12.05
C PHE A 128 11.82 4.65 -13.18
N LYS A 129 11.26 4.31 -14.34
CA LYS A 129 11.00 5.29 -15.38
C LYS A 129 9.73 6.07 -15.06
N GLU A 130 9.65 7.32 -15.50
CA GLU A 130 8.42 8.11 -15.39
C GLU A 130 7.17 7.34 -15.86
N ALA A 131 7.25 6.64 -17.00
CA ALA A 131 6.12 5.89 -17.55
C ALA A 131 5.62 4.80 -16.58
N GLU A 132 6.51 4.17 -15.82
CA GLU A 132 6.15 3.13 -14.85
C GLU A 132 5.43 3.72 -13.66
N VAL A 133 5.88 4.87 -13.18
CA VAL A 133 5.22 5.58 -12.07
C VAL A 133 3.84 6.09 -12.51
N MET A 134 3.72 6.58 -13.76
CA MET A 134 2.44 7.00 -14.32
C MET A 134 1.47 5.83 -14.49
N GLU A 135 1.94 4.68 -14.99
CA GLU A 135 1.13 3.47 -15.12
C GLU A 135 0.63 2.97 -13.76
N VAL A 136 1.52 2.93 -12.76
CA VAL A 136 1.17 2.57 -11.38
C VAL A 136 0.11 3.52 -10.82
N ALA A 137 0.34 4.84 -10.95
CA ALA A 137 -0.57 5.85 -10.42
C ALA A 137 -1.95 5.79 -11.08
N ALA A 138 -2.02 5.52 -12.39
CA ALA A 138 -3.28 5.39 -13.12
C ALA A 138 -4.15 4.23 -12.61
N ARG A 139 -3.54 3.15 -12.12
CA ARG A 139 -4.26 1.97 -11.60
C ARG A 139 -4.94 2.19 -10.25
N PHE A 140 -4.74 3.34 -9.62
CA PHE A 140 -5.43 3.68 -8.39
C PHE A 140 -6.87 4.16 -8.61
N PHE A 141 -7.21 4.62 -9.82
CA PHE A 141 -8.55 5.08 -10.19
C PHE A 141 -9.44 3.91 -10.59
N TYR A 142 -10.19 3.35 -9.62
CA TYR A 142 -10.95 2.12 -9.82
C TYR A 142 -12.47 2.38 -9.90
N CYS A 143 -13.10 1.82 -10.92
CA CYS A 143 -14.53 1.80 -11.20
C CYS A 143 -15.07 0.44 -10.78
N HIS A 144 -16.07 0.40 -9.88
CA HIS A 144 -16.50 -0.85 -9.25
C HIS A 144 -17.99 -1.17 -9.40
N ASP A 145 -18.82 -0.19 -9.77
CA ASP A 145 -20.26 -0.42 -9.97
C ASP A 145 -20.88 0.62 -10.92
N VAL A 146 -22.13 0.38 -11.35
CA VAL A 146 -22.98 1.31 -12.10
C VAL A 146 -24.17 1.71 -11.24
N ASN A 147 -24.37 3.02 -11.06
CA ASN A 147 -25.54 3.56 -10.38
C ASN A 147 -26.83 3.36 -11.21
N PRO A 148 -28.02 3.44 -10.58
CA PRO A 148 -29.31 3.40 -11.28
C PRO A 148 -29.48 4.49 -12.34
N ASP A 149 -28.77 5.62 -12.21
CA ASP A 149 -28.76 6.72 -13.18
C ASP A 149 -27.71 6.55 -14.29
N THR A 150 -27.13 5.35 -14.40
CA THR A 150 -26.06 4.94 -15.33
C THR A 150 -24.70 5.58 -15.08
N SER A 151 -24.55 6.38 -14.00
CA SER A 151 -23.25 6.90 -13.61
C SER A 151 -22.34 5.82 -13.02
N ILE A 152 -21.02 5.93 -13.19
CA ILE A 152 -20.07 4.97 -12.65
C ILE A 152 -19.74 5.30 -11.19
N GLN A 153 -19.82 4.30 -10.31
CA GLN A 153 -19.24 4.39 -8.97
C GLN A 153 -17.73 4.07 -9.02
N TRP A 154 -16.93 4.93 -8.42
CA TRP A 154 -15.48 4.82 -8.42
C TRP A 154 -14.88 5.15 -7.06
N HIS A 155 -13.64 4.73 -6.83
CA HIS A 155 -12.85 5.12 -5.66
C HIS A 155 -11.34 5.08 -5.97
N ILE A 156 -10.56 5.80 -5.16
CA ILE A 156 -9.08 5.70 -5.17
C ILE A 156 -8.69 4.66 -4.11
N CYS A 157 -8.35 3.43 -4.51
CA CYS A 157 -8.23 2.33 -3.54
C CYS A 157 -6.82 2.20 -2.93
N LEU A 158 -6.74 1.86 -1.64
CA LEU A 158 -5.47 1.56 -0.95
C LEU A 158 -5.07 0.07 -1.01
N GLY A 159 -5.96 -0.85 -1.42
CA GLY A 159 -5.71 -2.29 -1.18
C GLY A 159 -6.20 -3.27 -2.25
N ILE A 160 -7.37 -3.04 -2.84
CA ILE A 160 -8.04 -3.97 -3.77
C ILE A 160 -8.12 -3.34 -5.17
N ASN A 161 -6.99 -2.88 -5.69
CA ASN A 161 -6.91 -2.47 -7.08
C ASN A 161 -6.41 -3.61 -7.97
N GLU A 162 -6.82 -3.54 -9.24
CA GLU A 162 -6.21 -4.28 -10.35
C GLU A 162 -4.75 -3.86 -10.64
N VAL A 163 -4.08 -3.16 -9.72
CA VAL A 163 -2.62 -3.09 -9.66
C VAL A 163 -2.02 -4.50 -9.73
N GLU A 164 -2.67 -5.52 -9.16
CA GLU A 164 -2.24 -6.93 -9.28
C GLU A 164 -2.50 -7.56 -10.64
N LYS A 165 -3.34 -6.94 -11.47
CA LYS A 165 -3.52 -7.31 -12.88
C LYS A 165 -2.59 -6.50 -13.80
N GLY A 166 -1.64 -5.74 -13.24
CA GLY A 166 -0.51 -5.26 -14.00
C GLY A 166 0.30 -6.47 -14.45
N ASP A 167 0.49 -6.65 -15.76
CA ASP A 167 1.40 -7.67 -16.29
C ASP A 167 2.85 -7.16 -16.14
N TRP A 168 3.20 -6.78 -14.91
CA TRP A 168 4.49 -6.22 -14.58
C TRP A 168 5.41 -7.35 -14.19
N HIS A 169 6.50 -7.50 -14.94
CA HIS A 169 7.55 -8.46 -14.60
C HIS A 169 8.44 -7.97 -13.45
N GLU A 170 8.35 -6.69 -13.09
CA GLU A 170 9.18 -6.04 -12.07
C GLU A 170 8.33 -5.60 -10.87
N ASP A 171 8.93 -5.64 -9.68
CA ASP A 171 8.26 -5.22 -8.46
C ASP A 171 8.20 -3.69 -8.36
N ARG A 172 6.97 -3.15 -8.32
CA ARG A 172 6.68 -1.72 -8.26
C ARG A 172 6.16 -1.24 -6.91
N THR A 173 6.27 -2.05 -5.86
CA THR A 173 5.70 -1.76 -4.53
C THR A 173 6.08 -0.38 -3.98
N LEU A 174 7.36 0.01 -4.10
CA LEU A 174 7.81 1.32 -3.63
C LEU A 174 7.19 2.48 -4.43
N ALA A 175 7.04 2.29 -5.75
CA ALA A 175 6.36 3.25 -6.62
C ALA A 175 4.85 3.31 -6.31
N GLU A 176 4.22 2.18 -6.01
CA GLU A 176 2.81 2.10 -5.58
C GLU A 176 2.57 2.89 -4.28
N ALA A 177 3.39 2.63 -3.25
CA ALA A 177 3.31 3.31 -1.96
C ALA A 177 3.57 4.82 -2.08
N PHE A 178 4.49 5.22 -2.96
CA PHE A 178 4.70 6.63 -3.28
C PHE A 178 3.51 7.24 -4.02
N ALA A 179 3.00 6.57 -5.06
CA ALA A 179 1.97 7.12 -5.93
C ALA A 179 0.67 7.38 -5.15
N ILE A 180 0.31 6.47 -4.26
CA ILE A 180 -0.90 6.64 -3.45
C ILE A 180 -0.77 7.77 -2.43
N GLU A 181 0.38 7.89 -1.77
CA GLU A 181 0.65 8.99 -0.86
C GLU A 181 0.61 10.33 -1.60
N ALA A 182 1.24 10.41 -2.77
CA ALA A 182 1.23 11.59 -3.63
C ALA A 182 -0.18 11.94 -4.14
N LEU A 183 -1.01 10.95 -4.47
CA LEU A 183 -2.41 11.16 -4.81
C LEU A 183 -3.16 11.77 -3.64
N PHE A 184 -3.07 11.17 -2.44
CA PHE A 184 -3.76 11.69 -1.27
C PHE A 184 -3.30 13.08 -0.84
N ASP A 185 -2.01 13.44 -1.01
CA ASP A 185 -1.53 14.81 -0.80
C ASP A 185 -2.25 15.82 -1.73
N ASP A 186 -2.50 15.44 -2.99
CA ASP A 186 -3.25 16.26 -3.96
C ASP A 186 -4.76 16.28 -3.66
N LEU A 187 -5.36 15.16 -3.24
CA LEU A 187 -6.78 15.06 -2.91
C LEU A 187 -7.20 15.92 -1.72
N LEU A 188 -6.28 16.20 -0.80
CA LEU A 188 -6.52 17.10 0.34
C LEU A 188 -6.59 18.57 -0.08
N GLU A 189 -6.20 18.92 -1.30
CA GLU A 189 -6.37 20.28 -1.83
C GLU A 189 -7.83 20.53 -2.26
N ASN A 190 -8.43 21.65 -1.81
CA ASN A 190 -9.84 22.02 -2.09
C ASN A 190 -10.22 22.09 -3.60
N ASN A 191 -9.25 22.01 -4.51
CA ASN A 191 -9.45 21.96 -5.96
C ASN A 191 -8.38 21.05 -6.60
N SER A 192 -8.30 19.79 -6.17
CA SER A 192 -7.40 18.79 -6.76
C SER A 192 -7.44 18.82 -8.30
N PRO A 193 -6.36 19.24 -8.98
CA PRO A 193 -6.30 19.23 -10.44
C PRO A 193 -6.38 17.80 -10.99
N VAL A 194 -5.90 16.82 -10.23
CA VAL A 194 -5.95 15.41 -10.60
C VAL A 194 -7.39 14.91 -10.61
N MET A 195 -8.19 15.24 -9.59
CA MET A 195 -9.60 14.88 -9.55
C MET A 195 -10.42 15.53 -10.65
N ASN A 196 -10.20 16.82 -10.89
CA ASN A 196 -10.88 17.52 -11.98
C ASN A 196 -10.58 16.89 -13.35
N ASP A 197 -9.34 16.47 -13.60
CA ASP A 197 -8.96 15.78 -14.84
C ASP A 197 -9.57 14.38 -14.90
N PHE A 198 -9.57 13.64 -13.80
CA PHE A 198 -10.20 12.34 -13.69
C PHE A 198 -11.73 12.41 -13.94
N ASP A 199 -12.44 13.36 -13.33
CA ASP A 199 -13.87 13.58 -13.53
C ASP A 199 -14.20 13.90 -15.00
N GLN A 200 -13.33 14.64 -15.68
CA GLN A 200 -13.49 14.87 -17.11
C GLN A 200 -13.29 13.58 -17.93
N ASN A 201 -12.32 12.76 -17.55
CA ASN A 201 -12.02 11.52 -18.26
C ASN A 201 -13.10 10.46 -18.02
N ILE A 202 -13.67 10.36 -16.82
CA ILE A 202 -14.76 9.42 -16.53
C ILE A 202 -16.02 9.77 -17.33
N ASN A 203 -16.39 11.05 -17.36
CA ASN A 203 -17.53 11.52 -18.16
C ASN A 203 -17.35 11.20 -19.65
N LYS A 204 -16.14 11.45 -20.20
CA LYS A 204 -15.83 11.11 -21.60
C LYS A 204 -15.90 9.61 -21.86
N ALA A 205 -15.36 8.79 -20.95
CA ALA A 205 -15.37 7.34 -21.08
C ALA A 205 -16.80 6.78 -21.01
N GLN A 206 -17.63 7.29 -20.09
CA GLN A 206 -19.02 6.90 -19.95
C GLN A 206 -19.83 7.20 -21.21
N SER A 207 -19.72 8.41 -21.77
CA SER A 207 -20.38 8.75 -23.04
C SER A 207 -19.88 7.91 -24.22
N LYS A 208 -18.59 7.56 -24.24
CA LYS A 208 -18.00 6.75 -25.30
C LYS A 208 -18.54 5.32 -25.34
N PHE A 209 -18.84 4.73 -24.19
CA PHE A 209 -19.27 3.33 -24.07
C PHE A 209 -20.75 3.19 -23.67
N GLU A 210 -21.56 4.25 -23.77
CA GLU A 210 -22.97 4.24 -23.38
C GLU A 210 -23.76 3.08 -24.01
N ALA A 211 -23.46 2.73 -25.28
CA ALA A 211 -24.09 1.61 -25.97
C ALA A 211 -23.84 0.24 -25.31
N ASP A 212 -22.79 0.11 -24.50
CA ASP A 212 -22.44 -1.11 -23.79
C ASP A 212 -23.17 -1.26 -22.44
N LEU A 213 -23.96 -0.27 -21.99
CA LEU A 213 -24.70 -0.29 -20.71
C LEU A 213 -25.66 -1.49 -20.56
N ILE A 214 -26.02 -2.15 -21.67
CA ILE A 214 -26.84 -3.37 -21.67
C ILE A 214 -26.16 -4.50 -20.88
N ASP A 215 -24.82 -4.50 -20.84
CA ASP A 215 -23.99 -5.42 -20.08
C ASP A 215 -23.12 -4.59 -19.11
N SER A 216 -23.53 -4.53 -17.84
CA SER A 216 -22.87 -3.72 -16.81
C SER A 216 -21.40 -4.09 -16.63
N ASP A 217 -21.07 -5.38 -16.70
CA ASP A 217 -19.71 -5.86 -16.48
C ASP A 217 -18.81 -5.47 -17.65
N LEU A 218 -19.31 -5.60 -18.88
CA LEU A 218 -18.62 -5.13 -20.08
C LEU A 218 -18.44 -3.61 -20.08
N TYR A 219 -19.48 -2.87 -19.70
CA TYR A 219 -19.46 -1.41 -19.61
C TYR A 219 -18.42 -0.92 -18.60
N ILE A 220 -18.46 -1.41 -17.36
CA ILE A 220 -17.49 -1.08 -16.30
C ILE A 220 -16.08 -1.40 -16.79
N SER A 221 -15.86 -2.60 -17.33
CA SER A 221 -14.53 -3.02 -17.81
C SER A 221 -13.99 -2.10 -18.92
N LYS A 222 -14.83 -1.70 -19.88
CA LYS A 222 -14.42 -0.77 -20.94
C LYS A 222 -14.13 0.63 -20.42
N VAL A 223 -14.98 1.17 -19.55
CA VAL A 223 -14.77 2.48 -18.91
C VAL A 223 -13.48 2.45 -18.08
N GLN A 224 -13.28 1.43 -17.25
CA GLN A 224 -12.09 1.25 -16.43
C GLN A 224 -10.80 1.24 -17.25
N ASN A 225 -10.77 0.45 -18.33
CA ASN A 225 -9.60 0.35 -19.20
C ASN A 225 -9.30 1.68 -19.92
N GLN A 226 -10.33 2.45 -20.26
CA GLN A 226 -10.16 3.78 -20.84
C GLN A 226 -9.62 4.77 -19.80
N ILE A 227 -10.15 4.76 -18.58
CA ILE A 227 -9.66 5.56 -17.46
C ILE A 227 -8.17 5.31 -17.21
N TYR A 228 -7.74 4.05 -17.14
CA TYR A 228 -6.31 3.75 -16.93
C TYR A 228 -5.43 4.36 -18.02
N ARG A 229 -5.82 4.24 -19.29
CA ARG A 229 -5.06 4.81 -20.42
C ARG A 229 -5.03 6.34 -20.42
N ASP A 230 -6.12 6.97 -20.01
CA ASP A 230 -6.23 8.43 -19.98
C ASP A 230 -5.46 9.00 -18.79
N MET A 231 -5.54 8.38 -17.62
CA MET A 231 -4.81 8.79 -16.43
C MET A 231 -3.30 8.55 -16.56
N GLU A 232 -2.86 7.47 -17.22
CA GLU A 232 -1.44 7.25 -17.53
C GLU A 232 -0.86 8.41 -18.37
N LYS A 233 -1.68 9.04 -19.21
CA LYS A 233 -1.31 10.19 -20.05
C LYS A 233 -1.69 11.55 -19.45
N SER A 234 -2.27 11.55 -18.24
CA SER A 234 -2.76 12.76 -17.61
C SER A 234 -1.62 13.71 -17.26
N LYS A 235 -1.70 14.94 -17.78
CA LYS A 235 -0.77 16.02 -17.44
C LYS A 235 -0.97 16.49 -16.01
N ALA A 236 -2.20 16.46 -15.50
CA ALA A 236 -2.53 16.84 -14.14
C ALA A 236 -1.91 15.85 -13.16
N LEU A 237 -2.12 14.54 -13.37
CA LEU A 237 -1.53 13.47 -12.57
C LEU A 237 0.01 13.56 -12.58
N LYS A 238 0.62 13.65 -13.77
CA LYS A 238 2.07 13.79 -13.89
C LYS A 238 2.61 14.99 -13.11
N LYS A 239 1.92 16.14 -13.18
CA LYS A 239 2.32 17.35 -12.46
C LYS A 239 2.20 17.18 -10.95
N GLY A 240 1.12 16.58 -10.46
CA GLY A 240 0.91 16.27 -9.05
C GLY A 240 2.00 15.34 -8.49
N LEU A 241 2.21 14.19 -9.15
CA LEU A 241 3.23 13.23 -8.76
C LEU A 241 4.64 13.83 -8.78
N ARG A 242 4.99 14.61 -9.82
CA ARG A 242 6.31 15.24 -9.90
C ARG A 242 6.50 16.34 -8.87
N LYS A 243 5.44 17.11 -8.54
CA LYS A 243 5.47 18.11 -7.45
C LYS A 243 5.77 17.41 -6.12
N TYR A 244 5.04 16.32 -5.84
CA TYR A 244 5.24 15.51 -4.63
C TYR A 244 6.64 14.88 -4.58
N TYR A 245 7.09 14.28 -5.68
CA TYR A 245 8.43 13.71 -5.81
C TYR A 245 9.54 14.71 -5.48
N LYS A 246 9.48 15.93 -6.03
CA LYS A 246 10.49 16.96 -5.77
C LYS A 246 10.56 17.38 -4.30
N LYS A 247 9.41 17.39 -3.62
CA LYS A 247 9.33 17.69 -2.17
C LYS A 247 9.94 16.56 -1.33
N HIS A 248 9.81 15.31 -1.77
CA HIS A 248 10.18 14.11 -1.00
C HIS A 248 11.34 13.30 -1.57
N ILE A 249 12.11 13.84 -2.52
CA ILE A 249 13.20 13.10 -3.20
C ILE A 249 14.25 12.54 -2.22
N ASN A 250 14.45 13.25 -1.11
CA ASN A 250 15.37 12.87 -0.04
C ASN A 250 14.78 11.84 0.93
N ASP A 251 13.48 11.59 0.87
CA ASP A 251 12.77 10.70 1.79
C ASP A 251 12.35 9.40 1.08
N LEU A 252 12.73 9.24 -0.20
CA LEU A 252 12.37 8.11 -1.05
C LEU A 252 13.55 7.16 -1.23
N ALA A 253 13.25 5.87 -1.14
CA ALA A 253 14.20 4.78 -1.38
C ALA A 253 14.41 4.43 -2.85
N PHE A 254 13.92 5.28 -3.76
CA PHE A 254 14.06 5.13 -5.20
C PHE A 254 14.23 6.49 -5.87
N THR A 255 14.55 6.43 -7.16
CA THR A 255 14.66 7.57 -8.06
C THR A 255 13.74 7.39 -9.25
N VAL A 256 13.33 8.49 -9.89
CA VAL A 256 12.53 8.45 -11.11
C VAL A 256 13.32 9.05 -12.26
N GLU A 257 13.62 8.23 -13.27
CA GLU A 257 14.24 8.69 -14.50
C GLU A 257 13.27 9.62 -15.25
N GLY A 258 13.73 10.85 -15.54
CA GLY A 258 12.97 11.88 -16.25
C GLY A 258 12.32 12.96 -15.38
N TRP A 259 12.43 12.89 -14.04
CA TRP A 259 11.81 13.85 -13.11
C TRP A 259 12.75 14.89 -12.50
#